data_AF-A0A0D1EHT3-F1
#
_entry.id   AF-A0A0D1EHT3-F1
#
_cell.length_a   1.000
_cell.length_b   1.000
_cell.length_c   1.000
_cell.angle_alpha   90.00
_cell.angle_beta   90.00
_cell.angle_gamma   90.00
#
_symmetry.space_group_name_H-M   'P 1'
#
loop_
_entity.id
_entity.type
_entity.pdbx_description
1 polymer ?
#
loop_
_entity_poly.entity_id
_entity_poly.type
_entity_poly.pdbx_seq_one_letter_code
_entity_poly.pdbx_strand_id
1 'polypeptide(L)'
;MIWTGWWVWAVGSAVLIILEILAPGYVLLGFGIGAAVVALGLLTGIFDALFPVTGQYGLTALLLIWGVASGIVWLVLRRIYGAPGGSVKTFDEDVND
;
A
#
# COMPACT_ATOMS: atom_id res chain seq x y z
N MET A 1 7.57 23.53 -0.71
CA MET A 1 7.11 22.92 0.55
C MET A 1 7.74 21.54 0.67
N ILE A 2 8.09 21.06 1.88
CA ILE A 2 8.84 19.79 2.03
C ILE A 2 8.09 18.58 1.45
N TRP A 3 6.76 18.57 1.55
CA TRP A 3 5.88 17.48 1.13
C TRP A 3 5.85 17.20 -0.37
N THR A 4 6.21 18.17 -1.21
CA THR A 4 6.29 17.98 -2.66
C THR A 4 7.64 17.37 -3.08
N GLY A 5 8.57 17.21 -2.15
CA GLY A 5 9.84 16.51 -2.38
C GLY A 5 9.63 15.00 -2.41
N TRP A 6 9.90 14.36 -3.55
CA TRP A 6 9.79 12.90 -3.73
C TRP A 6 10.57 12.10 -2.68
N TRP A 7 11.70 12.63 -2.20
CA TRP A 7 12.59 11.96 -1.24
C TRP A 7 11.92 11.73 0.11
N VAL A 8 11.02 12.61 0.56
CA VAL A 8 10.31 12.47 1.85
C VAL A 8 9.45 11.22 1.82
N TRP A 9 8.77 11.01 0.70
CA TRP A 9 7.94 9.84 0.45
C TRP A 9 8.77 8.57 0.26
N ALA A 10 9.93 8.67 -0.42
CA ALA A 10 10.83 7.54 -0.60
C ALA A 10 11.42 7.04 0.73
N VAL A 11 11.87 7.96 1.60
CA VAL A 11 12.36 7.63 2.95
C VAL A 11 11.23 7.07 3.81
N GLY A 12 10.05 7.70 3.80
CA GLY A 12 8.88 7.20 4.52
C GLY A 12 8.47 5.79 4.07
N SER A 13 8.52 5.52 2.77
CA SER A 13 8.29 4.19 2.19
C SER A 13 9.28 3.15 2.74
N ALA A 14 10.58 3.46 2.72
CA ALA A 14 11.60 2.56 3.24
C ALA A 14 11.40 2.25 4.74
N VAL A 15 11.10 3.27 5.55
CA VAL A 15 10.84 3.10 6.98
C VAL A 15 9.62 2.21 7.22
N LEU A 16 8.51 2.44 6.52
CA LEU A 16 7.28 1.64 6.67
C LEU A 16 7.50 0.17 6.28
N ILE A 17 8.20 -0.08 5.18
CA ILE A 17 8.52 -1.44 4.72
C ILE A 17 9.44 -2.15 5.72
N ILE A 18 10.42 -1.46 6.29
CA ILE A 18 11.29 -2.03 7.32
C ILE A 18 10.48 -2.35 8.59
N LEU A 19 9.57 -1.46 9.01
CA LEU A 19 8.75 -1.66 10.21
C LEU A 19 7.79 -2.85 10.09
N GLU A 20 7.33 -3.19 8.89
CA GLU A 20 6.50 -4.37 8.64
C GLU A 20 7.18 -5.67 9.10
N ILE A 21 8.52 -5.75 9.05
CA ILE A 21 9.28 -6.92 9.50
C ILE A 21 9.05 -7.22 10.99
N LEU A 22 8.78 -6.18 11.80
CA LEU A 22 8.54 -6.31 13.24
C LEU A 22 7.11 -6.78 13.56
N ALA A 23 6.14 -6.47 12.70
CA ALA A 23 4.73 -6.73 12.91
C ALA A 23 4.04 -7.11 11.58
N PRO A 24 4.17 -8.37 11.14
CA PRO A 24 3.67 -8.81 9.84
C PRO A 24 2.13 -8.85 9.83
N GLY A 25 1.52 -7.90 9.13
CA GLY A 25 0.07 -7.76 8.96
C GLY A 25 -0.35 -7.22 7.57
N TYR A 26 0.62 -6.98 6.68
CA TYR A 26 0.49 -6.38 5.34
C TYR A 26 0.01 -4.92 5.31
N VAL A 27 -0.27 -4.33 6.47
CA VAL A 27 -0.77 -2.95 6.59
C VAL A 27 0.35 -1.96 6.32
N LEU A 28 1.49 -2.07 7.02
CA LEU A 28 2.62 -1.16 6.82
C LEU A 28 3.25 -1.38 5.45
N LEU A 29 3.26 -2.61 4.94
CA LEU A 29 3.64 -2.91 3.55
C LEU A 29 2.76 -2.13 2.55
N GLY A 30 1.43 -2.15 2.75
CA GLY A 30 0.49 -1.40 1.92
C GLY A 30 0.76 0.11 1.94
N PHE A 31 0.95 0.69 3.14
CA PHE A 31 1.30 2.10 3.29
C PHE A 31 2.68 2.45 2.70
N GLY A 32 3.66 1.56 2.84
CA GLY A 32 5.01 1.74 2.33
C GLY A 32 5.06 1.71 0.81
N ILE A 33 4.36 0.76 0.18
CA ILE A 33 4.20 0.71 -1.29
C ILE A 33 3.40 1.91 -1.78
N GLY A 34 2.33 2.30 -1.08
CA GLY A 34 1.59 3.52 -1.41
C GLY A 34 2.48 4.76 -1.38
N ALA A 35 3.36 4.89 -0.39
CA ALA A 35 4.32 5.99 -0.30
C ALA A 35 5.35 5.93 -1.44
N ALA A 36 5.77 4.73 -1.87
CA ALA A 36 6.63 4.55 -3.03
C ALA A 36 5.95 5.03 -4.32
N VAL A 37 4.64 4.77 -4.48
CA VAL A 37 3.86 5.27 -5.62
C VAL A 37 3.87 6.80 -5.65
N VAL A 38 3.67 7.46 -4.50
CA VAL A 38 3.75 8.92 -4.43
C VAL A 38 5.16 9.44 -4.73
N ALA A 39 6.19 8.79 -4.18
CA ALA A 39 7.58 9.14 -4.45
C ALA A 39 7.92 9.04 -5.94
N LEU A 40 7.59 7.92 -6.58
CA LEU A 40 7.82 7.71 -8.01
C LEU A 40 6.99 8.66 -8.87
N GLY A 41 5.75 8.93 -8.47
CA GLY A 41 4.88 9.84 -9.21
C GLY A 41 5.41 11.27 -9.22
N LEU A 42 5.95 11.73 -8.09
CA LEU A 42 6.64 13.02 -7.97
C LEU A 42 8.01 13.04 -8.65
N LEU A 43 8.79 11.96 -8.55
CA LEU A 43 10.12 11.85 -9.16
C LEU A 43 10.07 11.87 -10.70
N THR A 44 9.12 11.14 -11.27
CA THR A 44 8.96 10.99 -12.73
C THR A 44 8.12 12.10 -13.35
N GLY A 45 7.38 12.86 -12.55
CA GLY A 45 6.40 13.83 -13.04
C GLY A 45 5.14 13.20 -13.64
N ILE A 46 4.94 11.87 -13.51
CA ILE A 46 3.78 11.20 -14.11
C ILE A 46 2.44 11.70 -13.54
N PHE A 47 2.43 12.22 -12.31
CA PHE A 47 1.24 12.82 -11.75
C PHE A 47 0.77 14.01 -12.58
N ASP A 48 1.68 14.81 -13.14
CA ASP A 48 1.31 15.97 -13.98
C ASP A 48 0.63 15.55 -15.28
N ALA A 49 0.98 14.37 -15.79
CA ALA A 49 0.34 13.78 -16.96
C ALA A 49 -1.02 13.13 -16.63
N LEU A 50 -1.12 12.45 -15.49
CA LEU A 50 -2.33 11.71 -15.08
C LEU A 50 -3.40 12.62 -14.47
N PHE A 51 -2.98 13.66 -13.77
CA PHE A 51 -3.81 14.60 -13.04
C PHE A 51 -3.36 16.01 -13.43
N PRO A 52 -3.80 16.52 -14.59
CA PRO A 52 -3.49 17.89 -15.00
C PRO A 52 -4.19 18.88 -14.07
N VAL A 53 -3.56 19.19 -12.95
CA VAL A 53 -4.00 20.17 -11.97
C VAL A 53 -3.29 21.49 -12.27
N THR A 54 -4.04 22.59 -12.29
CA THR A 54 -3.45 23.92 -12.44
C THR A 54 -2.74 24.33 -11.13
N GLY A 55 -1.46 23.98 -10.99
CA GLY A 55 -0.63 24.33 -9.83
C GLY A 55 0.15 23.15 -9.24
N GLN A 56 0.83 23.37 -8.11
CA GLN A 56 1.54 22.30 -7.39
C GLN A 56 0.57 21.43 -6.59
N TYR A 57 0.82 20.12 -6.49
CA TYR A 57 0.05 19.24 -5.60
C TYR A 57 0.15 19.72 -4.16
N GLY A 58 -0.99 20.10 -3.59
CA GLY A 58 -1.11 20.34 -2.16
C GLY A 58 -0.98 19.04 -1.36
N LEU A 59 -0.61 19.17 -0.07
CA LEU A 59 -0.50 18.04 0.85
C LEU A 59 -1.78 17.18 0.87
N THR A 60 -2.96 17.81 0.82
CA THR A 60 -4.25 17.11 0.80
C THR A 60 -4.39 16.17 -0.40
N ALA A 61 -3.98 16.60 -1.60
CA ALA A 61 -4.04 15.76 -2.80
C ALA A 61 -3.06 14.58 -2.70
N LEU A 62 -1.84 14.83 -2.21
CA LEU A 62 -0.84 13.77 -2.01
C LEU A 62 -1.29 12.73 -0.99
N LEU A 63 -1.89 13.16 0.12
CA LEU A 63 -2.45 12.25 1.13
C LEU A 63 -3.62 11.43 0.59
N LEU A 64 -4.47 12.01 -0.26
CA LEU A 64 -5.55 11.29 -0.92
C LEU A 64 -5.01 10.19 -1.84
N ILE A 65 -4.05 10.54 -2.72
CA ILE A 65 -3.39 9.58 -3.62
C ILE A 65 -2.72 8.48 -2.80
N TRP A 66 -1.98 8.85 -1.76
CA TRP A 66 -1.30 7.92 -0.87
C TRP A 66 -2.27 6.95 -0.20
N GLY A 67 -3.36 7.47 0.40
CA GLY A 67 -4.35 6.66 1.10
C GLY A 67 -5.08 5.68 0.17
N VAL A 68 -5.48 6.14 -1.01
CA VAL A 68 -6.13 5.29 -2.02
C VAL A 68 -5.17 4.22 -2.53
N ALA A 69 -3.94 4.59 -2.92
CA ALA A 69 -2.94 3.64 -3.37
C ALA A 69 -2.61 2.59 -2.30
N SER A 70 -2.44 3.02 -1.03
CA SER A 70 -2.17 2.13 0.10
C SER A 70 -3.33 1.16 0.34
N GLY A 71 -4.56 1.65 0.30
CA GLY A 71 -5.76 0.83 0.45
C GLY A 71 -5.90 -0.22 -0.66
N ILE A 72 -5.65 0.16 -1.92
CA ILE A 72 -5.66 -0.76 -3.06
C ILE A 72 -4.59 -1.84 -2.88
N VAL A 73 -3.35 -1.45 -2.57
CA VAL A 73 -2.25 -2.40 -2.37
C VAL A 73 -2.56 -3.36 -1.23
N TRP A 74 -3.03 -2.83 -0.09
CA TRP A 74 -3.42 -3.67 1.04
C TRP A 74 -4.53 -4.67 0.68
N LEU A 75 -5.57 -4.25 -0.05
CA LEU A 75 -6.62 -5.15 -0.52
C LEU A 75 -6.07 -6.25 -1.45
N VAL A 76 -5.19 -5.89 -2.38
CA VAL A 76 -4.54 -6.84 -3.30
C VAL A 76 -3.69 -7.85 -2.52
N LEU A 77 -2.85 -7.39 -1.60
CA LEU A 77 -2.04 -8.26 -0.74
C LEU A 77 -2.92 -9.19 0.10
N ARG A 78 -3.97 -8.66 0.73
CA ARG A 78 -4.93 -9.45 1.50
C ARG A 78 -5.67 -10.46 0.62
N ARG A 79 -5.93 -10.15 -0.65
CA ARG A 79 -6.61 -11.06 -1.56
C ARG A 79 -5.73 -12.19 -2.09
N ILE A 80 -4.43 -11.94 -2.27
CA ILE A 80 -3.46 -12.91 -2.79
C ILE A 80 -2.89 -13.78 -1.66
N TYR A 81 -2.54 -13.16 -0.54
CA TYR A 81 -1.86 -13.81 0.59
C TYR A 81 -2.76 -14.07 1.81
N GLY A 82 -3.98 -13.52 1.83
CA GLY A 82 -4.95 -13.87 2.86
C GLY A 82 -5.34 -15.33 2.73
N ALA A 83 -5.08 -16.12 3.78
CA ALA A 83 -5.38 -17.54 3.81
C ALA A 83 -6.83 -17.80 3.35
N PRO A 84 -7.07 -18.82 2.50
CA PRO A 84 -8.43 -19.33 2.29
C PRO A 84 -8.98 -19.63 3.67
N GLY A 85 -10.11 -19.00 4.03
CA GLY A 85 -10.74 -19.20 5.33
C GLY A 85 -10.76 -20.69 5.63
N GLY A 86 -10.25 -21.06 6.82
CA GLY A 86 -10.01 -22.44 7.21
C GLY A 86 -11.23 -23.28 6.84
N SER A 87 -11.11 -24.01 5.73
CA SER A 87 -12.02 -25.09 5.44
C SER A 87 -11.66 -26.11 6.50
N VAL A 88 -12.37 -26.01 7.63
CA VAL A 88 -12.50 -27.13 8.55
C VAL A 88 -13.05 -28.23 7.66
N LYS A 89 -12.16 -29.12 7.24
CA LYS A 89 -12.50 -30.30 6.49
C LYS A 89 -13.37 -31.12 7.45
N THR A 90 -14.68 -30.94 7.38
CA THR A 90 -15.64 -31.78 8.10
C THR A 90 -15.55 -33.14 7.44
N PHE A 91 -14.76 -34.03 8.03
CA PHE A 91 -14.78 -35.44 7.72
C PHE A 91 -16.10 -35.98 8.27
N ASP A 92 -16.99 -36.41 7.37
CA ASP A 92 -18.23 -37.14 7.69
C ASP A 92 -18.03 -38.66 7.57
N GLU A 93 -16.79 -39.09 7.34
CA GLU A 93 -16.43 -40.51 7.22
C GLU A 93 -16.11 -41.04 8.62
N ASP A 94 -17.02 -41.86 9.16
CA ASP A 94 -16.80 -42.56 10.42
C ASP A 94 -15.59 -43.48 10.27
N VAL A 95 -14.63 -43.36 11.19
CA VAL A 95 -13.37 -44.11 11.18
C VAL A 95 -13.58 -45.62 11.42
N ASN A 96 -14.82 -46.02 11.70
CA ASN A 96 -15.19 -47.37 12.12
C ASN A 96 -16.00 -48.19 11.10
N ASP A 97 -16.25 -47.71 9.87
CA ASP A 97 -16.93 -48.49 8.81
C ASP A 97 -15.99 -48.82 7.63
#